data_AF-U7G5Z1-F1
#
_entry.id   AF-U7G5Z1-F1
#
_cell.length_a   1.000
_cell.length_b   1.000
_cell.length_c   1.000
_cell.angle_alpha   90.00
_cell.angle_beta   90.00
_cell.angle_gamma   90.00
#
_symmetry.space_group_name_H-M   'P 1'
#
loop_
_entity.id
_entity.type
_entity.pdbx_description
1 polymer ?
#
loop_
_entity_poly.entity_id
_entity_poly.type
_entity_poly.pdbx_seq_one_letter_code
_entity_poly.pdbx_strand_id
1 'polypeptide(L)'
;MNGGDFLAVVAPPGDFNETEVRAFWARGGQGVNYRPGTWHAPLLPLAADSDYLVVDRAGPGVNCDEVLLNTPIQPVLPEEGS
;
A
#
# COMPACT_ATOMS: atom_id res chain seq x y z
N MET A 1 -11.04 -7.12 -13.26
CA MET A 1 -9.61 -7.00 -12.85
C MET A 1 -8.77 -7.02 -14.10
N ASN A 2 -8.12 -5.90 -14.39
CA ASN A 2 -7.37 -5.64 -15.63
C ASN A 2 -5.84 -5.65 -15.44
N GLY A 3 -5.36 -6.05 -14.26
CA GLY A 3 -3.93 -6.20 -13.99
C GLY A 3 -3.18 -4.88 -13.96
N GLY A 4 -3.78 -3.82 -13.42
CA GLY A 4 -3.10 -2.54 -13.22
C GLY A 4 -1.98 -2.64 -12.18
N ASP A 5 -0.87 -1.97 -12.45
CA ASP A 5 0.23 -1.79 -11.51
C ASP A 5 -0.16 -0.78 -10.41
N PHE A 6 0.36 -0.99 -9.21
CA PHE A 6 0.12 -0.11 -8.06
C PHE A 6 1.31 -0.06 -7.11
N LEU A 7 1.31 0.94 -6.23
CA LEU A 7 2.27 1.05 -5.14
C LEU A 7 1.66 0.50 -3.84
N ALA A 8 2.39 -0.40 -3.20
CA ALA A 8 2.14 -0.80 -1.82
C ALA A 8 3.14 -0.07 -0.92
N VAL A 9 2.64 0.85 -0.09
CA VAL A 9 3.44 1.59 0.89
C VAL A 9 3.09 1.06 2.26
N VAL A 10 4.09 0.58 3.00
CA VAL A 10 3.91 -0.13 4.28
C VAL A 10 4.91 0.28 5.35
N ALA A 11 4.58 0.07 6.62
CA ALA A 11 5.51 0.13 7.75
C ALA A 11 5.23 -1.01 8.77
N PRO A 12 6.21 -1.39 9.60
CA PRO A 12 6.07 -2.46 10.59
C PRO A 12 4.96 -2.18 11.62
N PRO A 13 4.34 -3.22 12.20
CA PRO A 13 3.33 -3.04 13.25
C PRO A 13 3.89 -2.41 14.53
N GLY A 14 3.03 -1.74 15.30
CA GLY A 14 3.37 -1.04 16.54
C GLY A 14 3.20 0.47 16.39
N ASP A 15 3.92 1.24 17.21
CA ASP A 15 3.94 2.70 17.09
C ASP A 15 4.45 3.11 15.71
N PHE A 16 3.73 4.02 15.04
CA PHE A 16 4.09 4.42 13.69
C PHE A 16 5.46 5.12 13.67
N ASN A 17 6.37 4.60 12.84
CA ASN A 17 7.69 5.18 12.60
C ASN A 17 7.86 5.50 11.11
N GLU A 18 7.84 6.78 10.77
CA GLU A 18 7.95 7.30 9.40
C GLU A 18 9.26 6.85 8.70
N THR A 19 10.34 6.60 9.47
CA THR A 19 11.64 6.15 8.90
C THR A 19 11.64 4.69 8.45
N GLU A 20 10.65 3.90 8.88
CA GLU A 20 10.52 2.49 8.54
C GLU A 20 9.57 2.24 7.37
N VAL A 21 9.02 3.31 6.79
CA VAL A 21 8.17 3.18 5.60
C VAL A 21 8.97 2.60 4.43
N ARG A 22 8.36 1.67 3.70
CA ARG A 22 8.88 1.07 2.47
C ARG A 22 7.81 1.13 1.39
N ALA A 23 8.21 1.39 0.16
CA ALA A 23 7.34 1.37 -1.01
C ALA A 23 7.74 0.21 -1.93
N PHE A 24 6.74 -0.54 -2.41
CA PHE A 24 6.91 -1.64 -3.34
C PHE A 24 6.07 -1.38 -4.58
N TRP A 25 6.65 -1.62 -5.75
CA TRP A 25 5.93 -1.63 -7.02
C TRP A 25 5.34 -3.02 -7.25
N ALA A 26 4.03 -3.15 -7.04
CA ALA A 26 3.30 -4.37 -7.35
C ALA A 26 2.89 -4.33 -8.82
N ARG A 27 3.40 -5.29 -9.59
CA ARG A 27 3.06 -5.48 -11.00
C ARG A 27 1.68 -6.13 -11.12
N GLY A 28 1.00 -5.92 -12.24
CA GLY A 28 -0.38 -6.35 -12.49
C GLY A 28 -0.75 -7.80 -12.18
N GLY A 29 0.22 -8.71 -12.15
CA GLY A 29 0.04 -10.12 -11.76
C GLY A 29 0.24 -10.41 -10.27
N GLN A 30 0.56 -9.41 -9.45
CA GLN A 30 0.91 -9.56 -8.04
C GLN A 30 -0.21 -9.02 -7.14
N GLY A 31 -0.62 -9.84 -6.18
CA GLY A 31 -1.46 -9.41 -5.06
C GLY A 31 -0.61 -9.16 -3.81
N VAL A 32 -1.11 -8.35 -2.89
CA VAL A 32 -0.50 -8.13 -1.56
C VAL A 32 -1.46 -8.59 -0.49
N ASN A 33 -0.92 -9.18 0.58
CA ASN A 33 -1.67 -9.46 1.80
C ASN A 33 -0.95 -8.83 2.99
N TYR A 34 -1.64 -7.94 3.69
CA TYR A 34 -1.11 -7.29 4.88
C TYR A 34 -1.35 -8.16 6.12
N ARG A 35 -0.30 -8.36 6.92
CA ARG A 35 -0.44 -9.03 8.22
C ARG A 35 -1.15 -8.09 9.20
N PRO A 36 -1.88 -8.61 10.20
CA PRO A 36 -2.53 -7.78 11.21
C PRO A 36 -1.57 -6.76 11.84
N GLY A 37 -2.04 -5.51 11.97
CA GLY A 37 -1.27 -4.40 12.55
C GLY A 37 -0.24 -3.75 11.61
N THR A 38 -0.05 -4.26 10.40
CA THR A 38 0.83 -3.62 9.40
C THR A 38 0.23 -2.28 9.00
N TRP A 39 0.99 -1.19 9.16
CA TRP A 39 0.59 0.09 8.58
C TRP A 39 0.67 0.00 7.07
N HIS A 40 -0.35 0.49 6.38
CA HIS A 40 -0.37 0.56 4.92
C HIS A 40 -1.06 1.83 4.44
N ALA A 41 -0.60 2.39 3.32
CA ALA A 41 -1.33 3.46 2.65
C ALA A 41 -2.66 2.91 2.05
N PRO A 42 -3.60 3.80 1.68
CA PRO A 42 -4.69 3.45 0.77
C PRO A 42 -4.15 2.86 -0.54
N LEU A 43 -5.04 2.25 -1.34
CA LEU A 43 -4.67 1.77 -2.68
C LEU A 43 -4.17 2.93 -3.57
N LEU A 44 -2.99 2.77 -4.16
CA LEU A 44 -2.32 3.78 -5.01
C LEU A 44 -2.07 3.24 -6.43
N PRO A 45 -3.06 3.30 -7.35
CA PRO A 45 -2.90 2.87 -8.73
C PRO A 45 -1.89 3.72 -9.51
N LEU A 46 -1.09 3.10 -10.38
CA LEU A 46 -0.16 3.83 -11.28
C LEU A 46 -0.77 4.14 -12.65
N ALA A 47 -1.91 3.52 -12.99
CA ALA A 47 -2.68 3.81 -14.19
C ALA A 47 -4.13 4.13 -13.83
N ALA A 48 -4.74 5.02 -14.61
CA ALA A 48 -6.19 5.27 -14.54
C ALA A 48 -6.99 4.00 -14.84
N ASP A 49 -8.24 3.95 -14.37
CA ASP A 49 -9.20 2.89 -14.68
C ASP A 49 -8.73 1.46 -14.32
N SER A 50 -7.87 1.31 -13.32
CA SER A 50 -7.40 0.00 -12.85
C SER A 50 -8.39 -0.67 -11.89
N ASP A 51 -8.64 -1.97 -12.11
CA ASP A 51 -9.59 -2.77 -11.34
C ASP A 51 -8.88 -3.65 -10.29
N TYR A 52 -9.21 -3.44 -9.02
CA TYR A 52 -8.66 -4.19 -7.89
C TYR A 52 -9.75 -4.92 -7.10
N LEU A 53 -9.48 -6.16 -6.69
CA LEU A 53 -10.30 -6.89 -5.73
C LEU A 53 -9.71 -6.68 -4.34
N VAL A 54 -10.51 -6.13 -3.43
CA VAL A 54 -10.14 -5.91 -2.04
C VAL A 54 -10.97 -6.84 -1.17
N VAL A 55 -10.31 -7.60 -0.30
CA VAL A 55 -10.95 -8.45 0.72
C VAL A 55 -10.47 -7.95 2.07
N ASP A 56 -11.37 -7.37 2.85
CA ASP A 56 -11.09 -6.87 4.20
C ASP A 56 -12.13 -7.40 5.21
N ARG A 57 -11.77 -7.35 6.49
CA ARG A 57 -12.61 -7.82 7.59
C ARG A 57 -13.82 -6.91 7.78
N ALA A 58 -15.01 -7.42 7.46
CA ALA A 58 -16.27 -6.81 7.86
C ALA A 58 -16.59 -7.17 9.33
N GLY A 59 -16.22 -6.32 10.29
CA GLY A 59 -16.55 -6.51 11.70
C GLY A 59 -16.80 -5.18 12.43
N PRO A 60 -17.61 -5.18 13.50
CA PRO A 60 -17.89 -3.97 14.27
C PRO A 60 -16.63 -3.46 15.00
N GLY A 61 -16.49 -2.14 15.11
CA GLY A 61 -15.39 -1.44 15.82
C GLY A 61 -14.71 -0.35 14.99
N VAL A 62 -13.95 0.53 15.64
CA VAL A 62 -12.96 1.39 14.97
C VAL A 62 -11.76 0.51 14.66
N ASN A 63 -11.50 0.27 13.38
CA ASN A 63 -10.47 -0.66 12.90
C ASN A 63 -9.34 0.07 12.15
N CYS A 64 -9.34 1.40 12.18
CA CYS A 64 -8.45 2.23 11.38
C CYS A 64 -7.84 3.30 12.28
N ASP A 65 -6.55 3.17 12.53
CA ASP A 65 -5.72 4.27 13.03
C ASP A 65 -5.09 4.95 11.81
N GLU A 66 -5.18 6.27 11.73
CA GLU A 66 -4.67 7.05 10.60
C GLU A 66 -3.65 8.08 11.10
N VAL A 67 -2.56 8.22 10.35
CA VAL A 67 -1.50 9.19 10.64
C VAL A 67 -1.17 9.96 9.37
N LEU A 68 -0.90 11.26 9.51
CA LEU A 68 -0.35 12.07 8.43
C LEU A 68 1.18 11.99 8.49
N LEU A 69 1.80 11.79 7.32
CA LEU A 69 3.25 11.87 7.18
C LEU A 69 3.70 13.33 7.38
N ASN A 70 4.83 13.52 8.07
CA ASN A 70 5.42 14.85 8.21
C ASN A 70 6.14 15.27 6.93
N THR A 71 6.71 14.30 6.20
CA THR A 71 7.42 14.52 4.95
C THR A 71 6.78 13.69 3.83
N PRO A 72 6.51 14.28 2.65
CA PRO A 72 6.04 13.51 1.51
C PRO A 72 7.04 12.42 1.11
N ILE A 73 6.54 11.20 0.93
CA ILE A 73 7.33 10.11 0.35
C ILE A 73 7.18 10.17 -1.16
N GLN A 74 8.32 10.20 -1.86
CA GLN A 74 8.38 10.19 -3.33
C GLN A 74 9.12 8.94 -3.79
N PRO A 75 8.41 7.85 -4.10
CA PRO A 75 9.02 6.64 -4.63
C PRO A 75 9.64 6.94 -6.00
N VAL A 76 10.90 6.53 -6.19
CA VAL A 76 11.53 6.51 -7.51
C VAL A 76 11.26 5.14 -8.12
N LEU A 77 10.51 5.10 -9.22
CA LEU A 77 10.26 3.86 -9.94
C LEU A 77 11.52 3.46 -10.71
N PRO A 78 11.96 2.19 -10.65
CA PRO A 78 13.04 1.70 -11.51
C PRO A 78 12.63 1.79 -12.98
N GLU A 79 13.60 1.93 -13.88
CA GLU A 79 13.32 1.81 -15.31
C GLU A 79 12.84 0.39 -15.65
N GLU A 80 11.92 0.27 -16.60
CA GLU A 80 11.39 -1.00 -17.07
C GLU A 80 12.55 -1.89 -17.59
N GLY A 81 12.90 -2.96 -16.86
CA GLY A 81 13.85 -3.98 -17.32
C GLY A 81 15.18 -4.13 -16.56
N SER A 82 15.34 -3.54 -15.37
CA SER A 82 16.46 -3.84 -14.46
C SER A 82 16.15 -4.94 -13.45
#